data_AF-A0A9D8L3I6-F1
#
_entry.id   AF-A0A9D8L3I6-F1
#
_cell.length_a   1.000
_cell.length_b   1.000
_cell.length_c   1.000
_cell.angle_alpha   90.00
_cell.angle_beta   90.00
_cell.angle_gamma   90.00
#
_symmetry.space_group_name_H-M   'P 1'
#
loop_
_entity.id
_entity.type
_entity.pdbx_description
1 polymer ?
#
loop_
_entity_poly.entity_id
_entity_poly.type
_entity_poly.pdbx_seq_one_letter_code
_entity_poly.pdbx_strand_id
1 'polypeptide(L)'
;EPYPPILGRVVATRAGIGGVPGQPRPANQKKFVVDFAGGPLDALKKSDKVIPVVTLPKGEAINPYAIQVVGTRTWRAFFDIPEEGHDPVEIRLYLSLEGKPLTETWLFQFIPESVG
;
A
#
# COMPACT_ATOMS: atom_id res chain seq x y z
N GLU A 1 -5.16 18.24 26.82
CA GLU A 1 -4.24 17.15 26.41
C GLU A 1 -4.66 16.66 25.03
N PRO A 2 -3.78 16.52 24.02
CA PRO A 2 -4.21 16.07 22.70
C PRO A 2 -4.39 14.54 22.72
N TYR A 3 -5.61 14.07 22.46
CA TYR A 3 -5.85 12.67 22.14
C TYR A 3 -5.36 12.41 20.71
N PRO A 4 -4.37 11.53 20.48
CA PRO A 4 -4.03 11.14 19.13
C PRO A 4 -5.27 10.52 18.47
N PRO A 5 -5.59 10.87 17.23
CA PRO A 5 -6.72 10.25 16.53
C PRO A 5 -6.49 8.75 16.45
N ILE A 6 -7.54 7.97 16.72
CA ILE A 6 -7.52 6.52 16.55
C ILE A 6 -7.45 6.26 15.05
N LEU A 7 -6.26 6.00 14.51
CA LEU A 7 -6.01 5.69 13.11
C LEU A 7 -6.20 4.18 12.84
N GLY A 8 -6.51 3.82 11.60
CA GLY A 8 -6.43 2.43 11.15
C GLY A 8 -5.00 1.93 11.16
N ARG A 9 -4.81 0.62 11.35
CA ARG A 9 -3.49 -0.02 11.47
C ARG A 9 -3.28 -1.07 10.40
N VAL A 10 -2.03 -1.37 10.11
CA VAL A 10 -1.65 -2.49 9.24
C VAL A 10 -2.01 -3.81 9.92
N VAL A 11 -2.65 -4.71 9.20
CA VAL A 11 -3.00 -6.05 9.67
C VAL A 11 -2.39 -7.18 8.84
N ALA A 12 -1.96 -6.89 7.61
CA ALA A 12 -1.16 -7.81 6.82
C ALA A 12 -0.34 -7.09 5.75
N THR A 13 0.82 -7.64 5.44
CA THR A 13 1.70 -7.22 4.35
C THR A 13 2.02 -8.43 3.50
N ARG A 14 1.92 -8.30 2.17
CA ARG A 14 2.32 -9.31 1.20
C ARG A 14 3.13 -8.66 0.10
N ALA A 15 4.16 -9.35 -0.35
CA ALA A 15 4.97 -8.95 -1.50
C ALA A 15 5.00 -10.06 -2.55
N GLY A 16 5.10 -9.70 -3.82
CA GLY A 16 5.10 -10.66 -4.92
C GLY A 16 5.59 -10.05 -6.23
N ILE A 17 5.41 -10.80 -7.31
CA ILE A 17 5.78 -10.36 -8.66
C ILE A 17 4.83 -9.23 -9.11
N GLY A 18 5.39 -8.18 -9.70
CA GLY A 18 4.67 -7.03 -10.25
C GLY A 18 3.78 -7.36 -11.45
N GLY A 19 2.96 -6.38 -11.83
CA GLY A 19 2.06 -6.46 -12.99
C GLY A 19 0.61 -6.74 -12.63
N VAL A 20 -0.24 -6.71 -13.65
CA VAL A 20 -1.68 -6.93 -13.52
C VAL A 20 -1.99 -8.42 -13.72
N PRO A 21 -2.79 -9.07 -12.85
CA PRO A 21 -3.20 -10.45 -13.04
C PRO A 21 -3.80 -10.70 -14.43
N GLY A 22 -3.34 -11.75 -15.11
CA GLY A 22 -3.80 -12.11 -16.46
C GLY A 22 -3.13 -11.34 -17.60
N GLN A 23 -2.22 -10.41 -17.32
CA GLN A 23 -1.41 -9.71 -18.32
C GLN A 23 0.02 -10.27 -18.38
N PRO A 24 0.76 -10.05 -19.49
CA PRO A 24 2.18 -10.35 -19.55
C PRO A 24 2.92 -9.73 -18.36
N ARG A 25 3.82 -10.52 -17.74
CA ARG A 25 4.54 -10.09 -16.55
C ARG A 25 5.58 -9.02 -16.92
N PRO A 26 5.59 -7.86 -16.26
CA PRO A 26 6.69 -6.92 -16.38
C PRO A 26 7.94 -7.52 -15.74
N ALA A 27 9.10 -7.29 -16.36
CA ALA A 27 10.37 -7.86 -15.89
C ALA A 27 10.86 -7.25 -14.57
N ASN A 28 10.62 -5.95 -14.35
CA ASN A 28 11.29 -5.15 -13.31
C ASN A 28 10.27 -4.46 -12.40
N GLN A 29 9.31 -5.19 -11.86
CA GLN A 29 8.32 -4.64 -10.93
C GLN A 29 8.09 -5.58 -9.76
N LYS A 30 8.01 -5.00 -8.56
CA LYS A 30 7.62 -5.69 -7.34
C LYS A 30 6.25 -5.26 -6.89
N LYS A 31 5.35 -6.21 -6.61
CA LYS A 31 4.01 -5.95 -6.09
C LYS A 31 4.00 -5.94 -4.58
N PHE A 32 3.27 -4.99 -4.02
CA PHE A 32 2.91 -4.94 -2.61
C PHE A 32 1.40 -4.91 -2.43
N VAL A 33 0.92 -5.68 -1.45
CA VAL A 33 -0.46 -5.72 -1.02
C VAL A 33 -0.50 -5.57 0.49
N VAL A 34 -1.09 -4.48 0.97
CA VAL A 34 -1.11 -4.12 2.40
C VAL A 34 -2.55 -3.96 2.85
N ASP A 35 -2.93 -4.71 3.88
CA ASP A 35 -4.25 -4.66 4.50
C ASP A 35 -4.23 -3.77 5.73
N PHE A 36 -5.23 -2.89 5.84
CA PHE A 36 -5.45 -2.00 6.97
C PHE A 36 -6.83 -2.23 7.58
N ALA A 37 -6.98 -2.07 8.90
CA ALA A 37 -8.26 -2.17 9.59
C ALA A 37 -8.34 -1.26 10.83
N GLY A 38 -9.56 -0.99 11.29
CA GLY A 38 -9.83 -0.20 12.48
C GLY A 38 -9.83 1.32 12.24
N GLY A 39 -10.07 2.08 13.32
CA GLY A 39 -10.07 3.54 13.29
C GLY A 39 -11.15 4.08 12.34
N PRO A 40 -10.84 5.10 11.50
CA PRO A 40 -11.82 5.70 10.61
C PRO A 40 -12.33 4.71 9.54
N LEU A 41 -11.57 3.67 9.23
CA LEU A 41 -11.90 2.69 8.17
C LEU A 41 -13.20 1.93 8.44
N ASP A 42 -13.56 1.72 9.72
CA ASP A 42 -14.75 0.96 10.11
C ASP A 42 -16.05 1.66 9.72
N ALA A 43 -16.02 2.99 9.61
CA ALA A 43 -17.16 3.82 9.23
C ALA A 43 -17.30 4.01 7.71
N LEU A 44 -16.29 3.65 6.92
CA LEU A 44 -16.28 3.87 5.49
C LEU A 44 -17.15 2.87 4.73
N LYS A 45 -17.75 3.35 3.65
CA LYS A 45 -18.48 2.56 2.65
C LYS A 45 -17.52 2.14 1.54
N LYS A 46 -17.80 1.01 0.90
CA LYS A 46 -17.05 0.55 -0.28
C LYS A 46 -16.98 1.59 -1.42
N SER A 47 -17.96 2.48 -1.50
CA SER A 47 -18.02 3.56 -2.49
C SER A 47 -17.10 4.75 -2.20
N ASP A 48 -16.53 4.82 -0.99
CA ASP A 48 -15.66 5.94 -0.60
C ASP A 48 -14.33 5.85 -1.35
N LYS A 49 -13.86 7.00 -1.84
CA LYS A 49 -12.66 7.10 -2.69
C LYS A 49 -11.39 7.09 -1.84
N VAL A 50 -11.15 5.98 -1.17
CA VAL A 50 -9.91 5.77 -0.41
C VAL A 50 -8.76 5.56 -1.38
N ILE A 51 -7.70 6.35 -1.23
CA ILE A 51 -6.50 6.28 -2.04
C ILE A 51 -5.31 5.84 -1.19
N PRO A 52 -4.45 4.93 -1.67
CA PRO A 52 -3.16 4.68 -1.06
C PRO A 52 -2.18 5.76 -1.49
N VAL A 53 -1.60 6.47 -0.52
CA VAL A 53 -0.53 7.44 -0.76
C VAL A 53 0.79 6.71 -0.55
N VAL A 54 1.47 6.40 -1.65
CA VAL A 54 2.77 5.71 -1.65
C VAL A 54 3.88 6.72 -1.91
N THR A 55 4.95 6.65 -1.14
CA THR A 55 6.16 7.47 -1.35
C THR A 55 7.37 6.57 -1.44
N LEU A 56 8.18 6.81 -2.47
CA LEU A 56 9.46 6.15 -2.73
C LEU A 56 10.56 7.22 -2.77
N PRO A 57 11.81 6.89 -2.37
CA PRO A 57 12.96 7.79 -2.51
C PRO A 57 13.26 8.18 -3.96
N LYS A 58 12.97 7.28 -4.90
CA LYS A 58 13.15 7.47 -6.35
C LYS A 58 11.99 6.84 -7.10
N GLY A 59 11.55 7.49 -8.18
CA GLY A 59 10.44 7.03 -9.01
C GLY A 59 9.07 7.19 -8.33
N GLU A 60 8.07 6.57 -8.95
CA GLU A 60 6.67 6.58 -8.49
C GLU A 60 6.12 5.17 -8.38
N ALA A 61 5.14 4.98 -7.50
CA ALA A 61 4.40 3.73 -7.43
C ALA A 61 3.55 3.52 -8.69
N ILE A 62 3.52 2.30 -9.19
CA ILE A 62 2.83 1.92 -10.41
C ILE A 62 1.45 1.37 -10.05
N ASN A 63 0.41 1.92 -10.68
CA ASN A 63 -1.00 1.55 -10.48
C ASN A 63 -1.44 1.42 -9.00
N PRO A 64 -1.22 2.44 -8.15
CA PRO A 64 -1.66 2.39 -6.75
C PRO A 64 -3.18 2.51 -6.67
N TYR A 65 -3.85 1.59 -5.96
CA TYR A 65 -5.28 1.67 -5.65
C TYR A 65 -5.64 0.95 -4.36
N ALA A 66 -6.75 1.34 -3.74
CA ALA A 66 -7.26 0.68 -2.54
C ALA A 66 -8.72 0.28 -2.71
N ILE A 67 -9.09 -0.87 -2.15
CA ILE A 67 -10.48 -1.36 -2.13
C ILE A 67 -10.81 -1.94 -0.76
N GLN A 68 -12.08 -1.84 -0.35
CA GLN A 68 -12.57 -2.60 0.79
C GLN A 68 -12.67 -4.09 0.41
N VAL A 69 -12.09 -4.96 1.24
CA VAL A 69 -12.19 -6.41 1.09
C VAL A 69 -13.63 -6.83 1.36
N VAL A 70 -14.24 -7.51 0.38
CA VAL A 70 -15.66 -7.89 0.41
C VAL A 70 -16.00 -8.69 1.66
N GLY A 71 -17.09 -8.31 2.33
CA GLY A 71 -17.54 -8.96 3.55
C GLY A 71 -16.79 -8.56 4.82
N THR A 72 -15.89 -7.57 4.74
CA THR A 72 -15.07 -7.13 5.89
C THR A 72 -15.03 -5.60 6.02
N ARG A 73 -14.40 -5.09 7.08
CA ARG A 73 -14.01 -3.68 7.23
C ARG A 73 -12.55 -3.40 6.87
N THR A 74 -11.85 -4.42 6.39
CA THR A 74 -10.46 -4.30 5.96
C THR A 74 -10.38 -3.57 4.62
N TRP A 75 -9.47 -2.61 4.52
CA TRP A 75 -9.11 -1.95 3.28
C TRP A 75 -7.76 -2.46 2.80
N ARG A 76 -7.70 -2.84 1.53
CA ARG A 76 -6.49 -3.39 0.91
C ARG A 76 -5.93 -2.40 -0.09
N ALA A 77 -4.71 -1.95 0.16
CA ALA A 77 -3.90 -1.22 -0.81
C ALA A 77 -3.15 -2.20 -1.71
N PHE A 78 -3.10 -1.86 -3.00
CA PHE A 78 -2.28 -2.50 -4.02
C PHE A 78 -1.42 -1.42 -4.67
N PHE A 79 -0.17 -1.75 -4.93
CA PHE A 79 0.73 -0.94 -5.76
C PHE A 79 1.91 -1.79 -6.18
N ASP A 80 2.52 -1.41 -7.30
CA ASP A 80 3.81 -1.95 -7.71
C ASP A 80 4.88 -0.87 -7.52
N ILE A 81 6.13 -1.27 -7.36
CA ILE A 81 7.29 -0.39 -7.41
C ILE A 81 8.22 -0.86 -8.53
N PRO A 82 9.00 0.05 -9.15
CA PRO A 82 10.14 -0.35 -9.97
C PRO A 82 11.11 -1.20 -9.16
N GLU A 83 11.52 -2.36 -9.69
CA GLU A 83 12.56 -3.21 -9.14
C GLU A 83 13.84 -3.01 -9.99
N GLU A 84 14.50 -1.87 -9.76
CA GLU A 84 15.70 -1.47 -10.51
C GLU A 84 16.94 -1.52 -9.62
N GLY A 85 17.99 -2.21 -10.09
CA GLY A 85 19.26 -2.31 -9.38
C GLY A 85 19.21 -3.20 -8.13
N HIS A 86 20.15 -2.96 -7.22
CA HIS A 86 20.35 -3.77 -6.00
C HIS A 86 20.26 -2.95 -4.71
N ASP A 87 19.98 -1.65 -4.82
CA ASP A 87 19.90 -0.77 -3.67
C ASP A 87 18.59 -1.02 -2.91
N PRO A 88 18.60 -1.01 -1.57
CA PRO A 88 17.37 -1.05 -0.78
C PRO A 88 16.44 0.13 -1.12
N VAL A 89 15.15 -0.15 -1.22
CA VAL A 89 14.10 0.83 -1.48
C VAL A 89 13.27 1.01 -0.21
N GLU A 90 13.32 2.20 0.37
CA GLU A 90 12.38 2.58 1.43
C GLU A 90 11.00 2.87 0.83
N ILE A 91 9.95 2.41 1.49
CA ILE A 91 8.58 2.57 1.05
C ILE A 91 7.77 3.11 2.22
N ARG A 92 7.01 4.17 1.96
CA ARG A 92 6.02 4.71 2.89
C ARG A 92 4.64 4.57 2.28
N LEU A 93 3.66 4.11 3.06
CA LEU A 93 2.28 3.98 2.64
C LEU A 93 1.32 4.38 3.77
N TYR A 94 0.29 5.13 3.43
CA TYR A 94 -0.91 5.26 4.26
C TYR A 94 -2.15 5.38 3.38
N LEU A 95 -3.34 5.13 3.94
CA LEU A 95 -4.60 5.37 3.26
C LEU A 95 -5.12 6.78 3.54
N SER A 96 -5.64 7.44 2.50
CA SER A 96 -6.19 8.79 2.57
C SER A 96 -7.58 8.85 1.97
N LEU A 97 -8.43 9.72 2.50
CA LEU A 97 -9.72 10.10 1.92
C LEU A 97 -9.81 11.62 1.95
N GLU A 98 -10.01 12.24 0.77
CA GLU A 98 -10.10 13.71 0.64
C GLU A 98 -8.91 14.44 1.26
N GLY A 99 -7.70 13.87 1.13
CA GLY A 99 -6.47 14.43 1.68
C GLY A 99 -6.27 14.20 3.18
N LYS A 100 -7.21 13.56 3.88
CA LYS A 100 -7.09 13.24 5.31
C LYS A 100 -6.53 11.83 5.49
N PRO A 101 -5.44 11.65 6.27
CA PRO A 101 -4.92 10.31 6.57
C PRO A 101 -5.93 9.52 7.42
N LEU A 102 -6.15 8.27 7.03
CA LEU A 102 -7.07 7.33 7.68
C LEU A 102 -6.32 6.29 8.53
N THR A 103 -5.04 6.07 8.24
CA THR A 103 -4.23 5.01 8.85
C THR A 103 -2.91 5.55 9.37
N GLU A 104 -2.24 4.75 10.20
CA GLU A 104 -0.81 4.89 10.41
C GLU A 104 -0.04 4.81 9.08
N THR A 105 1.20 5.29 9.09
CA THR A 105 2.12 5.10 7.98
C THR A 105 2.83 3.76 8.13
N TRP A 106 2.58 2.85 7.19
CA TRP A 106 3.37 1.66 7.00
C TRP A 106 4.74 2.03 6.40
N LEU A 107 5.80 1.67 7.10
CA LEU A 107 7.19 1.83 6.66
C LEU A 107 7.76 0.45 6.34
N PHE A 108 8.36 0.30 5.17
CA PHE A 108 8.95 -0.95 4.74
C PHE A 108 10.23 -0.70 3.95
N GLN A 109 11.23 -1.54 4.13
CA GLN A 109 12.44 -1.54 3.32
C GLN A 109 12.42 -2.80 2.45
N PHE A 110 12.33 -2.60 1.14
CA PHE A 110 12.48 -3.67 0.17
C PHE A 110 13.94 -3.81 -0.23
N ILE A 111 14.47 -5.02 -0.16
CA ILE A 111 15.83 -5.35 -0.62
C ILE A 111 15.65 -6.21 -1.87
N PRO A 112 15.97 -5.71 -3.07
CA PRO A 112 15.97 -6.52 -4.28
C PRO A 112 16.92 -7.71 -4.08
N GLU A 113 16.51 -8.91 -4.47
CA GLU A 113 17.43 -10.05 -4.44
C GLU A 113 18.57 -9.77 -5.43
N SER A 114 19.82 -9.88 -4.98
CA SER A 114 20.93 -9.95 -5.92
C SER A 114 20.74 -11.20 -6.75
N VAL A 115 20.52 -11.04 -8.06
CA VAL A 115 20.65 -12.15 -8.99
C VAL A 115 22.09 -12.61 -8.88
N GLY A 116 22.31 -13.71 -8.14
CA GLY A 116 23.59 -14.41 -8.06
C GLY A 116 23.84 -15.23 -9.31
#